data_AF-M4U5M4-F1
#
_entry.id   AF-M4U5M4-F1
#
_cell.length_a   1.000
_cell.length_b   1.000
_cell.length_c   1.000
_cell.angle_alpha   90.00
_cell.angle_beta   90.00
_cell.angle_gamma   90.00
#
_symmetry.space_group_name_H-M   'P 1'
#
loop_
_entity.id
_entity.type
_entity.pdbx_description
1 polymer ?
#
loop_
_entity_poly.entity_id
_entity_poly.type
_entity_poly.pdbx_seq_one_letter_code
_entity_poly.pdbx_strand_id
1 'polypeptide(L)'
;MNVSTGKRLNKYISDSGFCSRREADKLIEKSRVKINGTIPELGTKVLPGDIVLVDGRAINAVAENKSDRIYIAYNKPIGITCTTERDVRGNIIDAIRHKKRIFPIGRLDKPSEGLIFLTSDGDIVNKILRAENAHDKEYLVTVDKPLSERFVERMQRGVPILDTITKPCIVKVQSRFVFSIILTQGLNRQIRRMCEYLGYEVQALQRTRIMQVTLKNLKPGQWRNLSVQEMQEINQAVSHSSKTAQITTPANPPNTRKIYNQSGSTKKIFVNVKKTKSKPSANSRTLSLKRK
;
A
#
# COMPACT_ATOMS: atom_id res chain seq x y z
N MET A 1 28.72 22.67 16.93
CA MET A 1 28.86 21.21 17.07
C MET A 1 27.64 20.55 16.43
N ASN A 2 27.81 19.88 15.30
CA ASN A 2 26.70 19.21 14.61
C ASN A 2 26.25 18.02 15.47
N VAL A 3 25.09 18.14 16.10
CA VAL A 3 24.42 17.02 16.76
C VAL A 3 24.05 16.03 15.67
N SER A 4 24.94 15.07 15.39
CA SER A 4 24.64 13.99 14.48
C SER A 4 23.46 13.23 15.10
N THR A 5 22.32 13.31 14.43
CA THR A 5 21.09 12.66 14.88
C THR A 5 21.26 11.18 14.61
N GLY A 6 21.61 10.41 15.64
CA GLY A 6 21.81 8.95 15.54
C GLY A 6 20.68 8.25 14.78
N LYS A 7 21.03 7.25 13.97
CA LYS A 7 20.09 6.51 13.13
C LYS A 7 19.50 5.34 13.94
N ARG A 8 18.17 5.16 13.95
CA ARG A 8 17.57 3.98 14.60
C ARG A 8 18.22 2.67 14.10
N LEU A 9 18.58 1.78 15.02
CA LEU A 9 19.29 0.54 14.75
C LEU A 9 18.59 -0.33 13.70
N ASN A 10 17.27 -0.51 13.82
CA ASN A 10 16.51 -1.29 12.83
C ASN A 10 16.58 -0.72 11.41
N LYS A 11 16.69 0.61 11.30
CA LYS A 11 16.90 1.29 10.02
C LYS A 11 18.34 1.12 9.55
N TYR A 12 19.32 1.25 10.44
CA TYR A 12 20.73 1.02 10.11
C TYR A 12 20.95 -0.37 9.51
N ILE A 13 20.42 -1.42 10.16
CA ILE A 13 20.49 -2.81 9.70
C ILE A 13 19.72 -3.01 8.37
N SER A 14 18.58 -2.33 8.21
CA SER A 14 17.82 -2.42 6.95
C SER A 14 18.51 -1.71 5.79
N ASP A 15 19.15 -0.58 6.06
CA ASP A 15 19.86 0.21 5.05
C ASP A 15 21.09 -0.56 4.54
N SER A 16 21.81 -1.29 5.41
CA SER A 16 22.95 -2.14 5.00
C SER A 16 22.55 -3.30 4.07
N GLY A 17 21.25 -3.51 3.86
CA GLY A 17 20.71 -4.57 3.01
C GLY A 17 20.59 -5.92 3.71
N PHE A 18 20.91 -6.03 5.01
CA PHE A 18 20.89 -7.29 5.75
C PHE A 18 19.49 -7.91 5.81
N CYS A 19 18.48 -7.14 6.23
CA CYS A 19 17.11 -7.62 6.36
C CYS A 19 16.07 -6.48 6.28
N SER A 20 14.79 -6.80 6.43
CA SER A 20 13.76 -5.74 6.57
C SER A 20 13.82 -5.07 7.96
N ARG A 21 13.27 -3.85 8.11
CA ARG A 21 13.21 -3.20 9.43
C ARG A 21 12.49 -4.04 10.50
N ARG A 22 11.38 -4.69 10.13
CA ARG A 22 10.62 -5.58 11.05
C ARG A 22 11.40 -6.82 11.43
N GLU A 23 12.17 -7.35 10.50
CA GLU A 23 13.06 -8.48 10.76
C GLU A 23 14.25 -8.06 11.62
N ALA A 24 14.78 -6.85 11.41
CA ALA A 24 15.80 -6.27 12.28
C ALA A 24 15.28 -6.13 13.72
N ASP A 25 14.06 -5.65 13.92
CA ASP A 25 13.43 -5.60 15.25
C ASP A 25 13.36 -6.99 15.91
N LYS A 26 12.96 -8.04 15.16
CA LYS A 26 12.97 -9.42 15.65
C LYS A 26 14.37 -9.94 16.01
N LEU A 27 15.41 -9.52 15.28
CA LEU A 27 16.79 -9.91 15.58
C LEU A 27 17.31 -9.20 16.83
N ILE A 28 16.93 -7.93 17.03
CA ILE A 28 17.25 -7.16 18.23
C ILE A 28 16.58 -7.80 19.46
N GLU A 29 15.28 -8.11 19.38
CA GLU A 29 14.53 -8.80 20.45
C GLU A 29 15.15 -10.16 20.83
N LYS A 30 15.69 -10.89 19.86
CA LYS A 30 16.36 -12.18 20.06
C LYS A 30 17.81 -12.04 20.55
N SER A 31 18.27 -10.84 20.87
CA SER A 31 19.65 -10.55 21.29
C SER A 31 20.72 -11.00 20.29
N ARG A 32 20.37 -11.05 18.98
CA ARG A 32 21.28 -11.44 17.89
C ARG A 32 22.06 -10.26 17.30
N VAL A 33 21.83 -9.06 17.82
CA VAL A 33 22.48 -7.81 17.40
C VAL A 33 23.29 -7.25 18.55
N LYS A 34 24.49 -6.73 18.27
CA LYS A 34 25.33 -6.02 19.22
C LYS A 34 25.78 -4.67 18.65
N ILE A 35 25.87 -3.65 19.49
CA ILE A 35 26.52 -2.37 19.18
C ILE A 35 27.75 -2.27 20.09
N ASN A 36 28.95 -2.12 19.53
CA ASN A 36 30.20 -2.02 20.30
C ASN A 36 30.36 -3.15 21.35
N GLY A 37 29.87 -4.35 21.03
CA GLY A 37 29.91 -5.52 21.91
C GLY A 37 28.75 -5.68 22.89
N THR A 38 27.88 -4.67 23.07
CA THR A 38 26.73 -4.72 24.00
C THR A 38 25.42 -5.01 23.28
N ILE A 39 24.47 -5.67 23.96
CA ILE A 39 23.14 -5.96 23.42
C ILE A 39 22.29 -4.69 23.55
N PRO A 40 21.79 -4.11 22.44
CA PRO A 40 20.99 -2.90 22.48
C PRO A 40 19.51 -3.18 22.80
N GLU A 41 18.81 -2.17 23.31
CA GLU A 41 17.36 -2.20 23.47
C GLU A 41 16.63 -1.86 22.15
N LEU A 42 15.33 -2.14 22.10
CA LEU A 42 14.49 -1.72 20.98
C LEU A 42 14.43 -0.20 20.90
N GLY A 43 14.73 0.32 19.70
CA GLY A 43 14.70 1.76 19.44
C GLY A 43 16.01 2.50 19.67
N THR A 44 17.06 1.81 20.14
CA THR A 44 18.43 2.34 20.22
C THR A 44 18.86 2.96 18.88
N LYS A 45 19.64 4.03 18.97
CA LYS A 45 20.21 4.74 17.81
C LYS A 45 21.69 4.41 17.71
N VAL A 46 22.14 4.20 16.48
CA VAL A 46 23.53 4.02 16.07
C VAL A 46 24.11 5.39 15.78
N LEU A 47 25.23 5.70 16.43
CA LEU A 47 26.01 6.92 16.24
C LEU A 47 27.12 6.69 15.20
N PRO A 48 27.66 7.76 14.59
CA PRO A 48 28.86 7.65 13.77
C PRO A 48 30.00 7.03 14.57
N GLY A 49 30.66 6.02 14.00
CA GLY A 49 31.75 5.27 14.64
C GLY A 49 31.33 3.99 15.37
N ASP A 50 30.03 3.81 15.64
CA ASP A 50 29.53 2.57 16.24
C ASP A 50 29.72 1.37 15.32
N ILE A 51 30.18 0.25 15.89
CA ILE A 51 30.29 -1.04 15.21
C ILE A 51 29.06 -1.87 15.51
N VAL A 52 28.26 -2.13 14.49
CA VAL A 52 27.07 -2.96 14.60
C VAL A 52 27.37 -4.37 14.09
N LEU A 53 27.16 -5.37 14.95
CA LEU A 53 27.29 -6.78 14.63
C LEU A 53 25.91 -7.42 14.58
N VAL A 54 25.64 -8.21 13.55
CA VAL A 54 24.47 -9.11 13.49
C VAL A 54 24.99 -10.53 13.37
N ASP A 55 24.63 -11.40 14.30
CA ASP A 55 25.17 -12.77 14.40
C ASP A 55 26.71 -12.83 14.40
N GLY A 56 27.33 -11.86 15.07
CA GLY A 56 28.80 -11.75 15.15
C GLY A 56 29.47 -11.21 13.89
N ARG A 57 28.72 -10.90 12.81
CA ARG A 57 29.26 -10.30 11.58
C ARG A 57 29.03 -8.79 11.58
N ALA A 58 30.09 -8.03 11.35
CA ALA A 58 29.98 -6.58 11.18
C ALA A 58 29.17 -6.24 9.94
N ILE A 59 28.19 -5.37 10.10
CA ILE A 59 27.44 -4.80 8.99
C ILE A 59 27.97 -3.40 8.70
N ASN A 60 28.35 -3.16 7.45
CA ASN A 60 28.90 -1.87 7.05
C ASN A 60 27.78 -0.83 6.89
N ALA A 61 28.11 0.42 7.23
CA ALA A 61 27.28 1.56 6.89
C ALA A 61 27.18 1.70 5.36
N VAL A 62 26.00 2.06 4.87
CA VAL A 62 25.80 2.45 3.46
C VAL A 62 26.62 3.69 3.15
N ALA A 63 27.20 3.75 1.95
CA ALA A 63 27.94 4.93 1.50
C ALA A 63 27.09 6.20 1.60
N GLU A 64 27.62 7.25 2.23
CA GLU A 64 26.90 8.50 2.46
C GLU A 64 26.48 9.20 1.17
N ASN A 65 27.27 9.01 0.10
CA ASN A 65 27.01 9.57 -1.23
C ASN A 65 25.88 8.88 -1.99
N LYS A 66 25.29 7.80 -1.44
CA LYS A 66 24.14 7.09 -2.01
C LYS A 66 24.37 6.50 -3.40
N SER A 67 25.62 6.43 -3.85
CA SER A 67 25.99 5.98 -5.21
C SER A 67 25.67 4.51 -5.48
N ASP A 68 25.46 3.72 -4.42
CA ASP A 68 25.18 2.29 -4.48
C ASP A 68 23.69 1.95 -4.58
N ARG A 69 22.81 2.98 -4.55
CA ARG A 69 21.35 2.83 -4.60
C ARG A 69 20.89 2.37 -5.96
N ILE A 70 19.96 1.43 -5.94
CA ILE A 70 19.37 0.85 -7.14
C ILE A 70 18.01 1.48 -7.36
N TYR A 71 17.70 1.77 -8.62
CA TYR A 71 16.39 2.21 -9.05
C TYR A 71 16.07 1.54 -10.37
N ILE A 72 15.04 0.69 -10.37
CA ILE A 72 14.64 -0.05 -11.55
C ILE A 72 13.18 0.21 -11.90
N ALA A 73 12.90 0.27 -13.19
CA ALA A 73 11.57 0.12 -13.76
C ALA A 73 11.35 -1.34 -14.13
N TYR A 74 10.24 -1.90 -13.69
CA TYR A 74 9.84 -3.28 -13.98
C TYR A 74 8.48 -3.30 -14.66
N ASN A 75 8.38 -4.02 -15.77
CA ASN A 75 7.09 -4.37 -16.35
C ASN A 75 6.60 -5.66 -15.68
N LYS A 76 5.84 -5.51 -14.60
CA LYS A 76 5.32 -6.63 -13.82
C LYS A 76 4.28 -7.40 -14.63
N PRO A 77 4.46 -8.71 -14.88
CA PRO A 77 3.42 -9.52 -15.51
C PRO A 77 2.31 -9.88 -14.52
N ILE A 78 1.18 -10.35 -15.07
CA ILE A 78 0.09 -10.96 -14.31
C ILE A 78 0.62 -12.16 -13.51
N GLY A 79 0.08 -12.38 -12.32
CA GLY A 79 0.39 -13.54 -11.47
C GLY A 79 1.51 -13.31 -10.45
N ILE A 80 2.32 -12.26 -10.63
CA ILE A 80 3.34 -11.85 -9.64
C ILE A 80 2.68 -11.08 -8.49
N THR A 81 3.04 -11.40 -7.26
CA THR A 81 2.54 -10.73 -6.05
C THR A 81 3.53 -9.65 -5.61
N CYS A 82 3.07 -8.40 -5.42
CA CYS A 82 3.89 -7.31 -4.91
C CYS A 82 4.12 -7.43 -3.38
N THR A 83 4.99 -8.34 -2.97
CA THR A 83 5.45 -8.54 -1.59
C THR A 83 6.95 -8.82 -1.55
N THR A 84 7.59 -8.54 -0.42
CA THR A 84 9.00 -8.90 -0.13
C THR A 84 9.12 -10.18 0.70
N GLU A 85 8.00 -10.80 1.05
CA GLU A 85 7.93 -12.04 1.82
C GLU A 85 8.43 -13.23 0.97
N ARG A 86 9.44 -13.94 1.48
CA ARG A 86 10.14 -15.01 0.74
C ARG A 86 9.35 -16.31 0.64
N ASP A 87 8.44 -16.52 1.59
CA ASP A 87 7.53 -17.67 1.65
C ASP A 87 6.37 -17.55 0.64
N VAL A 88 6.13 -16.36 0.10
CA VAL A 88 5.11 -16.15 -0.94
C VAL A 88 5.67 -16.54 -2.31
N ARG A 89 5.25 -17.69 -2.82
CA ARG A 89 5.57 -18.13 -4.19
C ARG A 89 5.11 -17.11 -5.23
N GLY A 90 6.01 -16.76 -6.15
CA GLY A 90 5.73 -15.76 -7.19
C GLY A 90 5.72 -14.33 -6.66
N ASN A 91 6.48 -14.03 -5.61
CA ASN A 91 6.70 -12.66 -5.17
C ASN A 91 7.57 -11.88 -6.18
N ILE A 92 7.48 -10.56 -6.10
CA ILE A 92 8.14 -9.64 -7.04
C ILE A 92 9.67 -9.66 -6.93
N ILE A 93 10.23 -10.00 -5.76
CA ILE A 93 11.68 -10.03 -5.55
C ILE A 93 12.29 -11.23 -6.30
N ASP A 94 11.67 -12.41 -6.16
CA ASP A 94 12.09 -13.63 -6.85
C ASP A 94 11.86 -13.56 -8.36
N ALA A 95 10.86 -12.79 -8.81
CA ALA A 95 10.64 -12.55 -10.23
C ALA A 95 11.79 -11.76 -10.87
N ILE A 96 12.37 -10.82 -10.14
CA ILE A 96 13.44 -9.93 -10.65
C ILE A 96 14.82 -10.55 -10.49
N ARG A 97 15.04 -11.34 -9.43
CA ARG A 97 16.33 -12.01 -9.12
C ARG A 97 17.51 -11.04 -9.05
N HIS A 98 17.29 -9.86 -8.48
CA HIS A 98 18.33 -8.85 -8.34
C HIS A 98 19.37 -9.27 -7.29
N LYS A 99 20.66 -8.99 -7.55
CA LYS A 99 21.78 -9.37 -6.64
C LYS A 99 21.73 -8.67 -5.29
N LYS A 100 21.39 -7.38 -5.28
CA LYS A 100 21.18 -6.60 -4.05
C LYS A 100 19.73 -6.64 -3.61
N ARG A 101 19.51 -6.47 -2.30
CA ARG A 101 18.18 -6.31 -1.71
C ARG A 101 17.47 -5.08 -2.27
N ILE A 102 16.29 -5.30 -2.84
CA ILE A 102 15.40 -4.25 -3.35
C ILE A 102 13.98 -4.47 -2.82
N PHE A 103 13.13 -3.46 -2.95
CA PHE A 103 11.72 -3.51 -2.57
C PHE A 103 10.89 -2.62 -3.51
N PRO A 104 9.61 -2.96 -3.74
CA PRO A 104 8.75 -2.19 -4.62
C PRO A 104 8.38 -0.83 -4.02
N ILE A 105 8.30 0.16 -4.90
CA ILE A 105 7.72 1.46 -4.61
C ILE A 105 6.24 1.38 -5.00
N GLY A 106 5.38 1.31 -3.98
CA GLY A 106 3.96 1.05 -4.17
C GLY A 106 3.64 -0.40 -4.47
N ARG A 107 2.45 -0.64 -5.01
CA ARG A 107 1.93 -1.99 -5.26
C ARG A 107 1.09 -2.01 -6.54
N LEU A 108 1.14 -3.13 -7.25
CA LEU A 108 0.17 -3.52 -8.25
C LEU A 108 -0.50 -4.82 -7.78
N ASP A 109 -1.80 -4.94 -8.02
CA ASP A 109 -2.52 -6.16 -7.68
C ASP A 109 -1.97 -7.36 -8.48
N LYS A 110 -2.12 -8.57 -7.93
CA LYS A 110 -1.70 -9.82 -8.61
C LYS A 110 -2.26 -9.97 -10.03
N PRO A 111 -3.56 -9.70 -10.31
CA PRO A 111 -4.12 -9.74 -11.67
C PRO A 111 -3.83 -8.48 -12.51
N SER A 112 -3.12 -7.50 -11.97
CA SER A 112 -2.74 -6.29 -12.71
C SER A 112 -1.29 -6.40 -13.18
N GLU A 113 -0.99 -5.75 -14.30
CA GLU A 113 0.34 -5.74 -14.90
C GLU A 113 0.85 -4.33 -15.18
N GLY A 114 2.08 -4.24 -15.64
CA GLY A 114 2.68 -3.00 -16.11
C GLY A 114 3.71 -2.42 -15.14
N LEU A 115 3.94 -1.12 -15.29
CA LEU A 115 5.07 -0.41 -14.72
C LEU A 115 4.99 -0.37 -13.19
N ILE A 116 6.08 -0.76 -12.53
CA ILE A 116 6.30 -0.56 -11.10
C ILE A 116 7.79 -0.28 -10.88
N PHE A 117 8.10 0.60 -9.93
CA PHE A 117 9.48 0.85 -9.57
C PHE A 117 9.92 -0.03 -8.41
N LEU A 118 11.20 -0.37 -8.36
CA LEU A 118 11.83 -0.97 -7.19
C LEU A 118 13.12 -0.24 -6.87
N THR A 119 13.47 -0.24 -5.59
CA THR A 119 14.69 0.42 -5.12
C THR A 119 15.32 -0.32 -3.96
N SER A 120 16.62 -0.09 -3.74
CA SER A 120 17.29 -0.43 -2.48
C SER A 120 17.25 0.72 -1.46
N ASP A 121 16.70 1.89 -1.83
CA ASP A 121 16.64 3.09 -1.00
C ASP A 121 15.34 3.21 -0.22
N GLY A 122 15.38 2.90 1.08
CA GLY A 122 14.19 2.97 1.93
C GLY A 122 13.71 4.40 2.20
N ASP A 123 14.60 5.39 2.08
CA ASP A 123 14.29 6.78 2.42
C ASP A 123 13.39 7.45 1.38
N ILE A 124 13.55 7.08 0.12
CA ILE A 124 12.86 7.73 -1.00
C ILE A 124 11.51 7.09 -1.29
N VAL A 125 11.25 5.85 -0.86
CA VAL A 125 9.98 5.13 -1.12
C VAL A 125 8.77 5.96 -0.73
N ASN A 126 8.72 6.43 0.52
CA ASN A 126 7.57 7.20 1.00
C ASN A 126 7.45 8.56 0.31
N LYS A 127 8.58 9.14 -0.11
CA LYS A 127 8.57 10.40 -0.86
C LYS A 127 8.01 10.20 -2.26
N ILE A 128 8.49 9.16 -2.96
CA ILE A 128 7.98 8.81 -4.28
C ILE A 128 6.53 8.40 -4.18
N LEU A 129 6.10 7.63 -3.17
CA LEU A 129 4.68 7.29 -3.02
C LEU A 129 3.79 8.52 -2.80
N ARG A 130 4.25 9.52 -2.06
CA ARG A 130 3.51 10.78 -1.86
C ARG A 130 3.47 11.61 -3.12
N ALA A 131 4.61 11.74 -3.80
CA ALA A 131 4.69 12.42 -5.09
C ALA A 131 3.86 11.68 -6.14
N GLU A 132 3.97 10.36 -6.24
CA GLU A 132 3.16 9.48 -7.09
C GLU A 132 1.67 9.67 -6.80
N ASN A 133 1.26 9.88 -5.54
CA ASN A 133 -0.13 10.20 -5.18
C ASN A 133 -0.56 11.66 -5.47
N ALA A 134 0.38 12.50 -5.89
CA ALA A 134 0.13 13.83 -6.43
C ALA A 134 0.29 13.88 -7.95
N HIS A 135 0.93 12.87 -8.55
CA HIS A 135 1.28 12.81 -9.96
C HIS A 135 0.50 11.75 -10.73
N ASP A 136 0.53 11.94 -12.05
CA ASP A 136 -0.20 11.13 -12.99
C ASP A 136 0.35 9.70 -13.05
N LYS A 137 -0.58 8.76 -12.89
CA LYS A 137 -0.41 7.36 -13.24
C LYS A 137 -1.37 7.06 -14.37
N GLU A 138 -0.85 6.55 -15.47
CA GLU A 138 -1.66 6.20 -16.63
C GLU A 138 -1.84 4.69 -16.69
N TYR A 139 -3.07 4.30 -17.00
CA TYR A 139 -3.45 2.91 -17.15
C TYR A 139 -4.18 2.71 -18.46
N LEU A 140 -3.96 1.55 -19.07
CA LEU A 140 -4.78 1.01 -20.14
C LEU A 140 -5.68 -0.07 -19.55
N VAL A 141 -6.99 0.02 -19.81
CA VAL A 141 -8.01 -0.80 -19.18
C VAL A 141 -8.89 -1.42 -20.26
N THR A 142 -9.06 -2.73 -20.19
CA THR A 142 -10.01 -3.49 -21.02
C THR A 142 -11.17 -3.96 -20.15
N VAL A 143 -12.39 -3.77 -20.63
CA VAL A 143 -13.63 -4.13 -19.92
C VAL A 143 -14.47 -5.14 -20.71
N ASP A 144 -15.45 -5.72 -20.01
CA ASP A 144 -16.37 -6.76 -20.52
C ASP A 144 -17.45 -6.23 -21.49
N LYS A 145 -17.77 -4.93 -21.44
CA LYS A 145 -18.88 -4.32 -22.19
C LYS A 145 -18.43 -3.11 -23.04
N PRO A 146 -19.18 -2.75 -24.10
CA PRO A 146 -18.88 -1.56 -24.88
C PRO A 146 -18.92 -0.28 -24.03
N LEU A 147 -17.97 0.60 -24.26
CA LEU A 147 -17.88 1.89 -23.59
C LEU A 147 -18.93 2.86 -24.12
N SER A 148 -19.69 3.46 -23.21
CA SER A 148 -20.67 4.51 -23.53
C SER A 148 -20.14 5.89 -23.11
N GLU A 149 -20.63 6.96 -23.73
CA GLU A 149 -20.31 8.33 -23.31
C GLU A 149 -20.68 8.57 -21.84
N ARG A 150 -21.83 8.01 -21.40
CA ARG A 150 -22.27 8.06 -19.99
C ARG A 150 -21.26 7.40 -19.04
N PHE A 151 -20.63 6.29 -19.43
CA PHE A 151 -19.58 5.67 -18.63
C PHE A 151 -18.39 6.63 -18.49
N VAL A 152 -17.92 7.21 -19.59
CA VAL A 152 -16.77 8.12 -19.62
C VAL A 152 -17.04 9.33 -18.74
N GLU A 153 -18.17 10.02 -18.92
CA GLU A 153 -18.52 11.19 -18.12
C GLU A 153 -18.57 10.90 -16.61
N ARG A 154 -19.24 9.80 -16.22
CA ARG A 154 -19.36 9.43 -14.81
C ARG A 154 -18.02 9.04 -14.20
N MET A 155 -17.20 8.29 -14.95
CA MET A 155 -15.86 7.91 -14.53
C MET A 155 -14.98 9.16 -14.30
N GLN A 156 -15.03 10.13 -15.21
CA GLN A 156 -14.24 11.36 -15.12
C GLN A 156 -14.64 12.28 -13.96
N ARG A 157 -15.94 12.39 -13.65
CA ARG A 157 -16.44 13.20 -12.51
C ARG A 157 -16.07 12.61 -11.15
N GLY A 158 -15.75 11.32 -11.11
CA GLY A 158 -15.48 10.56 -9.90
C GLY A 158 -16.72 9.81 -9.40
N VAL A 159 -16.47 8.72 -8.68
CA VAL A 159 -17.50 7.78 -8.23
C VAL A 159 -17.33 7.43 -6.75
N PRO A 160 -18.43 7.15 -6.02
CA PRO A 160 -18.36 6.75 -4.62
C PRO A 160 -17.88 5.30 -4.49
N ILE A 161 -16.72 5.10 -3.87
CA ILE A 161 -16.15 3.80 -3.52
C ILE A 161 -15.39 3.94 -2.19
N LEU A 162 -15.30 2.86 -1.39
CA LEU A 162 -14.52 2.85 -0.14
C LEU A 162 -14.88 4.02 0.81
N ASP A 163 -16.17 4.30 0.96
CA ASP A 163 -16.70 5.38 1.80
C ASP A 163 -16.16 6.79 1.48
N THR A 164 -15.71 6.97 0.23
CA THR A 164 -15.24 8.26 -0.29
C THR A 164 -15.64 8.42 -1.75
N ILE A 165 -15.46 9.61 -2.32
CA ILE A 165 -15.64 9.87 -3.74
C ILE A 165 -14.26 10.00 -4.37
N THR A 166 -14.01 9.29 -5.47
CA THR A 166 -12.74 9.42 -6.19
C THR A 166 -12.56 10.84 -6.72
N LYS A 167 -11.32 11.31 -6.76
CA LYS A 167 -11.00 12.57 -7.43
C LYS A 167 -11.38 12.49 -8.92
N PRO A 168 -11.73 13.63 -9.55
CA PRO A 168 -11.89 13.69 -10.99
C PRO A 168 -10.64 13.18 -11.71
N CYS A 169 -10.84 12.56 -12.87
CA CYS A 169 -9.78 11.93 -13.63
C CYS A 169 -9.96 12.15 -15.14
N ILE A 170 -8.90 11.88 -15.90
CA ILE A 170 -8.94 11.92 -17.36
C ILE A 170 -9.20 10.51 -17.86
N VAL A 171 -10.21 10.35 -18.72
CA VAL A 171 -10.54 9.09 -19.38
C VAL A 171 -10.57 9.33 -20.88
N LYS A 172 -9.92 8.48 -21.65
CA LYS A 172 -9.94 8.52 -23.12
C LYS A 172 -10.30 7.16 -23.67
N VAL A 173 -11.36 7.08 -24.47
CA VAL A 173 -11.73 5.85 -25.18
C VAL A 173 -10.68 5.57 -26.25
N GLN A 174 -10.15 4.35 -26.28
CA GLN A 174 -9.17 3.88 -27.26
C GLN A 174 -9.80 2.95 -28.29
N SER A 175 -10.80 2.16 -27.87
CA SER A 175 -11.61 1.31 -28.74
C SER A 175 -12.94 0.98 -28.06
N ARG A 176 -13.77 0.15 -28.71
CA ARG A 176 -15.09 -0.26 -28.18
C ARG A 176 -15.04 -0.79 -26.74
N PHE A 177 -13.97 -1.47 -26.33
CA PHE A 177 -13.83 -2.12 -25.02
C PHE A 177 -12.61 -1.65 -24.21
N VAL A 178 -11.87 -0.65 -24.72
CA VAL A 178 -10.60 -0.21 -24.13
C VAL A 178 -10.61 1.28 -23.91
N PHE A 179 -10.23 1.71 -22.70
CA PHE A 179 -9.98 3.11 -22.37
C PHE A 179 -8.65 3.28 -21.67
N SER A 180 -8.05 4.47 -21.79
CA SER A 180 -7.00 4.90 -20.90
C SER A 180 -7.54 5.80 -19.80
N ILE A 181 -6.95 5.70 -18.61
CA ILE A 181 -7.31 6.51 -17.45
C ILE A 181 -6.06 7.04 -16.76
N ILE A 182 -6.08 8.34 -16.41
CA ILE A 182 -5.01 9.00 -15.66
C ILE A 182 -5.51 9.33 -14.27
N LEU A 183 -4.84 8.80 -13.26
CA LEU A 183 -5.16 8.99 -11.85
C LEU A 183 -4.02 9.67 -11.10
N THR A 184 -4.37 10.68 -10.30
CA THR A 184 -3.45 11.28 -9.34
C THR A 184 -3.48 10.55 -8.00
N GLN A 185 -4.60 9.96 -7.59
CA GLN A 185 -4.72 9.16 -6.36
C GLN A 185 -4.51 7.65 -6.60
N GLY A 186 -4.31 6.88 -5.51
CA GLY A 186 -4.11 5.42 -5.55
C GLY A 186 -4.84 4.68 -4.43
N LEU A 187 -6.17 4.60 -4.51
CA LEU A 187 -6.98 3.80 -3.58
C LEU A 187 -6.85 2.29 -3.84
N ASN A 188 -7.20 1.46 -2.84
CA ASN A 188 -7.16 0.01 -3.00
C ASN A 188 -8.06 -0.47 -4.15
N ARG A 189 -7.45 -1.11 -5.17
CA ARG A 189 -8.15 -1.62 -6.35
C ARG A 189 -9.01 -0.56 -7.07
N GLN A 190 -8.58 0.70 -7.02
CA GLN A 190 -9.40 1.86 -7.40
C GLN A 190 -10.13 1.68 -8.73
N ILE A 191 -9.41 1.46 -9.84
CA ILE A 191 -9.99 1.36 -11.18
C ILE A 191 -11.02 0.24 -11.28
N ARG A 192 -10.73 -0.92 -10.67
CA ARG A 192 -11.64 -2.07 -10.68
C ARG A 192 -12.95 -1.74 -9.96
N ARG A 193 -12.86 -1.12 -8.78
CA ARG A 193 -14.04 -0.68 -8.02
C ARG A 193 -14.83 0.40 -8.74
N MET A 194 -14.14 1.33 -9.43
CA MET A 194 -14.80 2.37 -10.23
C MET A 194 -15.58 1.75 -11.40
N CYS A 195 -14.99 0.78 -12.10
CA CYS A 195 -15.66 0.03 -13.16
C CYS A 195 -16.87 -0.76 -12.60
N GLU A 196 -16.67 -1.50 -11.50
CA GLU A 196 -17.73 -2.28 -10.84
C GLU A 196 -18.93 -1.38 -10.46
N TYR A 197 -18.65 -0.21 -9.88
CA TYR A 197 -19.70 0.78 -9.53
C TYR A 197 -20.50 1.26 -10.75
N LEU A 198 -19.87 1.33 -11.92
CA LEU A 198 -20.51 1.72 -13.17
C LEU A 198 -21.12 0.53 -13.93
N GLY A 199 -21.07 -0.68 -13.37
CA GLY A 199 -21.63 -1.89 -13.97
C GLY A 199 -20.73 -2.59 -14.99
N TYR A 200 -19.42 -2.36 -14.93
CA TYR A 200 -18.39 -2.96 -15.79
C TYR A 200 -17.44 -3.84 -15.00
N GLU A 201 -16.91 -4.88 -15.63
CA GLU A 201 -15.85 -5.73 -15.09
C GLU A 201 -14.54 -5.51 -15.86
N VAL A 202 -13.44 -5.39 -15.12
CA VAL A 202 -12.10 -5.17 -15.71
C VAL A 202 -11.45 -6.52 -16.07
N GLN A 203 -11.30 -6.75 -17.37
CA GLN A 203 -10.66 -7.93 -17.95
C GLN A 203 -9.13 -7.81 -17.96
N ALA A 204 -8.61 -6.63 -18.32
CA ALA A 204 -7.18 -6.35 -18.30
C ALA A 204 -6.90 -4.96 -17.71
N LEU A 205 -5.81 -4.86 -16.94
CA LEU A 205 -5.39 -3.60 -16.32
C LEU A 205 -3.87 -3.51 -16.35
N GLN A 206 -3.36 -2.60 -17.17
CA GLN A 206 -1.94 -2.36 -17.34
C GLN A 206 -1.60 -0.93 -16.96
N ARG A 207 -0.69 -0.73 -16.00
CA ARG A 207 -0.13 0.59 -15.74
C ARG A 207 0.95 0.91 -16.76
N THR A 208 0.72 1.86 -17.65
CA THR A 208 1.60 2.17 -18.78
C THR A 208 2.63 3.25 -18.46
N ARG A 209 2.33 4.13 -17.48
CA ARG A 209 3.18 5.26 -17.11
C ARG A 209 3.04 5.65 -15.63
N ILE A 210 4.15 6.08 -15.05
CA ILE A 210 4.23 6.74 -13.73
C ILE A 210 5.06 8.00 -13.93
N MET A 211 4.49 9.18 -13.68
CA MET A 211 5.14 10.45 -14.01
C MET A 211 5.56 10.44 -15.49
N GLN A 212 6.84 10.63 -15.82
CA GLN A 212 7.34 10.59 -17.20
C GLN A 212 7.94 9.23 -17.59
N VAL A 213 8.06 8.30 -16.65
CA VAL A 213 8.59 6.97 -16.93
C VAL A 213 7.49 6.13 -17.56
N THR A 214 7.76 5.56 -18.72
CA THR A 214 6.81 4.75 -19.49
C THR A 214 7.27 3.30 -19.62
N LEU A 215 6.33 2.41 -19.95
CA LEU A 215 6.62 1.02 -20.34
C LEU A 215 7.32 0.86 -21.70
N LYS A 216 7.58 1.95 -22.43
CA LYS A 216 8.12 1.88 -23.78
C LYS A 216 9.42 1.07 -23.79
N ASN A 217 9.51 0.12 -24.72
CA ASN A 217 10.65 -0.79 -24.89
C ASN A 217 10.93 -1.72 -23.68
N LEU A 218 9.95 -1.96 -22.80
CA LEU A 218 10.08 -2.88 -21.67
C LEU A 218 9.01 -3.97 -21.75
N LYS A 219 9.39 -5.19 -22.17
CA LYS A 219 8.44 -6.31 -22.32
C LYS A 219 8.01 -6.86 -20.94
N PRO A 220 6.85 -7.54 -20.84
CA PRO A 220 6.42 -8.17 -19.58
C PRO A 220 7.51 -9.07 -18.99
N GLY A 221 7.75 -8.96 -17.69
CA GLY A 221 8.80 -9.68 -16.98
C GLY A 221 10.20 -9.06 -17.09
N GLN A 222 10.40 -8.05 -17.94
CA GLN A 222 11.67 -7.34 -18.04
C GLN A 222 11.73 -6.16 -17.07
N TRP A 223 12.94 -5.90 -16.58
CA TRP A 223 13.29 -4.70 -15.83
C TRP A 223 14.53 -4.05 -16.43
N ARG A 224 14.68 -2.75 -16.17
CA ARG A 224 15.88 -1.97 -16.48
C ARG A 224 16.15 -0.96 -15.37
N ASN A 225 17.37 -0.46 -15.29
CA ASN A 225 17.65 0.71 -14.46
C ASN A 225 16.88 1.93 -14.99
N LEU A 226 16.44 2.79 -14.07
CA LEU A 226 15.97 4.12 -14.43
C LEU A 226 17.13 4.93 -14.99
N SER A 227 16.89 5.69 -16.05
CA SER A 227 17.90 6.56 -16.64
C SER A 227 18.22 7.73 -15.70
N VAL A 228 19.34 8.41 -15.97
CA VAL A 228 19.71 9.61 -15.23
C VAL A 228 18.62 10.68 -15.32
N GLN A 229 18.03 10.85 -16.51
CA GLN A 229 16.95 11.81 -16.75
C GLN A 229 15.69 11.44 -15.97
N GLU A 230 15.25 10.17 -16.03
CA GLU A 230 14.10 9.69 -15.27
C GLU A 230 14.30 9.88 -13.76
N MET A 231 15.52 9.64 -13.28
CA MET A 231 15.87 9.87 -11.87
C MET A 231 15.89 11.35 -11.49
N GLN A 232 16.37 12.23 -12.35
CA GLN A 232 16.34 13.68 -12.12
C GLN A 232 14.91 14.19 -11.98
N GLU A 233 14.01 13.75 -12.84
CA GLU A 233 12.59 14.11 -12.79
C GLU A 233 11.92 13.60 -11.51
N ILE A 234 12.16 12.33 -11.15
CA ILE A 234 11.67 11.76 -9.88
C ILE A 234 12.21 12.57 -8.69
N ASN A 235 13.50 12.92 -8.70
CA ASN A 235 14.12 13.70 -7.64
C ASN A 235 13.53 15.11 -7.53
N GLN A 236 13.22 15.75 -8.67
CA GLN A 236 12.56 17.04 -8.70
C GLN A 236 11.14 16.95 -8.14
N ALA A 237 10.38 15.92 -8.54
CA ALA A 237 9.02 15.66 -8.05
C ALA A 237 8.96 15.41 -6.53
N VAL A 238 10.01 14.81 -5.94
CA VAL A 238 10.07 14.53 -4.49
C VAL A 238 10.78 15.61 -3.67
N SER A 239 11.31 16.66 -4.30
CA SER A 239 12.15 17.68 -3.65
C SER A 239 11.44 18.40 -2.49
N HIS A 240 10.16 18.73 -2.68
CA HIS A 240 9.32 19.37 -1.67
C HIS A 240 8.70 18.40 -0.65
N SER A 241 8.92 17.08 -0.80
CA SER A 241 8.37 16.07 0.09
C SER A 241 9.25 15.87 1.33
N SER A 242 8.77 16.37 2.47
CA SER A 242 9.41 16.15 3.78
C SER A 242 9.21 14.70 4.25
N LYS A 243 10.14 14.18 5.06
CA LYS A 243 10.16 12.78 5.53
C LYS A 243 8.93 12.41 6.38
N THR A 244 8.21 13.37 6.93
CA THR A 244 7.09 13.19 7.85
C THR A 244 5.78 13.54 7.14
N ALA A 245 4.71 12.76 7.31
CA ALA A 245 3.40 13.18 6.79
C ALA A 245 2.98 14.38 7.63
N GLN A 246 2.62 15.50 7.02
CA GLN A 246 1.95 16.54 7.80
C GLN A 246 0.64 15.96 8.29
N ILE A 247 0.48 15.91 9.61
CA ILE A 247 -0.77 15.56 10.26
C ILE A 247 -1.72 16.70 9.91
N THR A 248 -2.53 16.53 8.87
CA THR A 248 -3.74 17.34 8.71
C THR A 248 -4.73 16.80 9.73
N THR A 249 -4.76 17.43 10.90
CA THR A 249 -5.89 17.32 11.81
C THR A 249 -7.14 17.74 11.03
N PRO A 250 -8.18 16.90 10.92
CA PRO A 250 -9.45 17.36 10.38
C PRO A 250 -9.96 18.48 11.28
N ALA A 251 -10.25 19.64 10.70
CA ALA A 251 -10.90 20.73 11.39
C ALA A 251 -12.23 20.23 11.98
N ASN A 252 -12.45 20.45 13.27
CA ASN A 252 -13.72 20.17 13.91
C ASN A 252 -14.84 20.85 13.12
N PRO A 253 -15.93 20.13 12.76
CA PRO A 253 -17.08 20.78 12.15
C PRO A 253 -17.73 21.73 13.17
N PRO A 254 -18.23 22.90 12.73
CA PRO A 254 -18.89 23.85 13.60
C PRO A 254 -20.13 23.23 14.24
N ASN A 255 -20.22 23.43 15.55
CA ASN A 255 -21.24 22.93 16.45
C ASN A 255 -22.61 23.54 16.07
N THR A 256 -23.46 22.78 15.39
CA THR A 256 -24.85 23.16 15.13
C THR A 256 -25.79 22.15 15.81
N ARG A 257 -26.10 22.41 17.08
CA ARG A 257 -27.23 21.74 17.74
C ARG A 257 -28.51 22.51 17.46
N LYS A 258 -29.41 21.81 16.77
CA LYS A 258 -30.76 22.17 16.38
C LYS A 258 -31.61 22.61 17.58
N ILE A 259 -32.35 23.71 17.38
CA ILE A 259 -33.48 24.13 18.19
C ILE A 259 -34.61 23.13 17.97
N TYR A 260 -35.05 22.44 19.02
CA TYR A 260 -36.31 21.68 19.02
C TYR A 260 -37.37 22.54 19.72
N ASN A 261 -38.37 22.96 18.95
CA ASN A 261 -39.56 23.62 19.46
C ASN A 261 -40.35 22.67 20.36
N GLN A 262 -40.68 23.14 21.57
CA GLN A 262 -41.68 22.54 22.44
C GLN A 262 -43.07 23.01 21.99
N SER A 263 -43.93 22.08 21.62
CA SER A 263 -45.37 22.23 21.75
C SER A 263 -45.92 20.93 22.33
N GLY A 264 -46.55 21.06 23.50
CA GLY A 264 -47.05 19.93 24.28
C GLY A 264 -48.37 19.40 23.76
N SER A 265 -48.63 18.11 23.99
CA SER A 265 -49.95 17.63 24.42
C SER A 265 -49.83 16.31 25.17
N THR A 266 -50.82 16.06 26.02
CA THR A 266 -50.80 15.27 27.25
C THR A 266 -51.27 13.82 27.07
N LYS A 267 -50.70 12.94 27.92
CA LYS A 267 -51.29 11.70 28.51
C LYS A 267 -51.78 10.58 27.58
N LYS A 268 -51.18 9.39 27.74
CA LYS A 268 -51.73 8.30 28.58
C LYS A 268 -50.73 7.13 28.72
N ILE A 269 -50.63 6.65 29.95
CA ILE A 269 -49.81 5.53 30.42
C ILE A 269 -50.56 4.23 30.12
N PHE A 270 -49.89 3.25 29.50
CA PHE A 270 -50.28 1.84 29.56
C PHE A 270 -49.03 0.97 29.71
N VAL A 271 -48.88 0.40 30.91
CA VAL A 271 -47.90 -0.65 31.23
C VAL A 271 -48.52 -1.98 30.80
N ASN A 272 -47.80 -2.80 30.05
CA ASN A 272 -48.18 -4.20 29.89
C ASN A 272 -46.96 -5.13 30.06
N VAL A 273 -46.97 -5.86 31.18
CA VAL A 273 -45.97 -6.82 31.63
C VAL A 273 -46.24 -8.16 30.97
N LYS A 274 -45.29 -8.70 30.20
CA LYS A 274 -45.38 -10.07 29.68
C LYS A 274 -44.84 -11.08 30.70
N LYS A 275 -45.75 -11.90 31.22
CA LYS A 275 -45.49 -13.11 32.05
C LYS A 275 -44.86 -14.22 31.20
N THR A 276 -43.76 -14.78 31.72
CA THR A 276 -43.17 -16.05 31.31
C THR A 276 -44.00 -17.23 31.83
N LYS A 277 -44.19 -18.28 31.02
CA LYS A 277 -44.73 -19.58 31.47
C LYS A 277 -43.73 -20.69 31.17
N SER A 278 -43.40 -21.44 32.21
CA SER A 278 -42.56 -22.62 32.27
C SER A 278 -43.30 -23.90 31.83
N LYS A 279 -42.52 -24.87 31.32
CA LYS A 279 -42.91 -26.25 31.01
C LYS A 279 -43.10 -27.09 32.29
N PRO A 280 -43.87 -28.19 32.23
CA PRO A 280 -43.69 -29.34 33.12
C PRO A 280 -43.03 -30.53 32.40
N SER A 281 -42.25 -31.29 33.18
CA SER A 281 -41.55 -32.53 32.84
C SER A 281 -42.32 -33.77 33.32
N ALA A 282 -42.17 -34.90 32.61
CA ALA A 282 -41.82 -36.25 33.12
C ALA A 282 -42.45 -37.36 32.25
N ASN A 283 -41.65 -38.26 31.66
CA ASN A 283 -41.37 -39.58 32.25
C ASN A 283 -40.53 -40.49 31.32
N SER A 284 -39.77 -41.36 31.99
CA SER A 284 -38.78 -42.31 31.49
C SER A 284 -39.32 -43.42 30.57
N ARG A 285 -38.48 -43.90 29.64
CA ARG A 285 -38.30 -45.35 29.38
C ARG A 285 -36.99 -45.60 28.63
N THR A 286 -36.10 -46.33 29.29
CA THR A 286 -34.94 -47.06 28.77
C THR A 286 -35.40 -48.23 27.89
N LEU A 287 -34.68 -48.56 26.82
CA LEU A 287 -34.24 -49.93 26.48
C LEU A 287 -33.48 -50.02 25.14
N SER A 288 -32.25 -50.54 25.25
CA SER A 288 -31.62 -51.59 24.42
C SER A 288 -31.24 -51.33 22.95
N LEU A 289 -29.93 -51.42 22.72
CA LEU A 289 -29.31 -51.88 21.47
C LEU A 289 -29.93 -53.19 20.96
N LYS A 290 -30.05 -53.35 19.63
CA LYS A 290 -29.70 -54.59 18.93
C LYS A 290 -29.34 -54.33 17.47
N ARG A 291 -28.23 -54.96 17.07
CA ARG A 291 -27.61 -55.04 15.74
C ARG A 291 -28.59 -55.51 14.65
N LYS A 292 -28.49 -54.92 13.45
CA LYS A 292 -27.87 -55.51 12.25
C LYS A 292 -27.65 -54.41 11.21
#